data_AF-A0A2D6TQI8-F1
#
_entry.id   AF-A0A2D6TQI8-F1
#
_cell.length_a   1.000
_cell.length_b   1.000
_cell.length_c   1.000
_cell.angle_alpha   90.00
_cell.angle_beta   90.00
_cell.angle_gamma   90.00
#
_symmetry.space_group_name_H-M   'P 1'
#
loop_
_entity.id
_entity.type
_entity.pdbx_description
1 polymer ?
#
loop_
_entity_poly.entity_id
_entity_poly.type
_entity_poly.pdbx_seq_one_letter_code
_entity_poly.pdbx_strand_id
1 'polypeptide(L)' 'MCRELGVSDATYYKWRKEYGGMGMDQARRLKELETENARLKRVVADLSLDNQILKDVASGNF' A
#
# COMPACT_ATOMS: atom_id res chain seq x y z
N MET A 1 -21.25 -27.98 -2.84
CA MET A 1 -20.77 -26.91 -1.95
C MET A 1 -21.82 -26.44 -0.94
N CYS A 2 -22.87 -25.67 -1.28
CA CYS A 2 -23.85 -25.17 -0.28
C CYS A 2 -24.62 -26.29 0.44
N ARG A 3 -25.06 -27.32 -0.30
CA ARG A 3 -25.76 -28.49 0.23
C ARG A 3 -24.89 -29.39 1.12
N GLU A 4 -23.58 -29.43 0.86
CA GLU A 4 -22.59 -30.19 1.64
C GLU A 4 -22.19 -29.42 2.92
N LEU A 5 -22.20 -28.09 2.85
CA LEU A 5 -21.92 -27.21 3.99
C LEU A 5 -23.16 -26.97 4.87
N GLY A 6 -24.34 -27.47 4.48
CA GLY A 6 -25.59 -27.28 5.23
C GLY A 6 -26.11 -25.84 5.21
N VAL A 7 -25.69 -25.02 4.25
CA VAL A 7 -26.03 -23.59 4.16
C VAL A 7 -26.89 -23.33 2.93
N SER A 8 -27.90 -22.46 3.05
CA SER A 8 -28.71 -22.05 1.91
C SER A 8 -27.90 -21.22 0.91
N ASP A 9 -28.25 -21.31 -0.38
CA ASP A 9 -27.59 -20.50 -1.41
C ASP A 9 -27.71 -19.00 -1.12
N ALA A 10 -28.86 -18.56 -0.60
CA ALA A 10 -29.08 -17.17 -0.19
C ALA A 10 -28.08 -16.70 0.87
N THR A 11 -27.82 -17.55 1.89
CA THR A 11 -26.83 -17.27 2.94
C THR A 11 -25.41 -17.25 2.36
N TYR A 12 -25.07 -18.17 1.48
CA TYR A 12 -23.76 -18.20 0.80
C TYR A 12 -23.51 -16.93 -0.02
N TYR A 13 -24.47 -16.49 -0.85
CA TYR A 13 -24.34 -15.27 -1.63
C TYR A 13 -24.28 -14.01 -0.75
N LYS A 14 -24.99 -13.98 0.38
CA LYS A 14 -24.87 -12.89 1.36
C LYS A 14 -23.45 -12.80 1.92
N TRP A 15 -22.89 -13.91 2.39
CA TRP A 15 -21.52 -13.93 2.90
C TRP A 15 -20.47 -13.64 1.83
N ARG A 16 -20.66 -14.12 0.60
CA ARG A 16 -19.77 -13.79 -0.51
C ARG A 16 -19.79 -12.30 -0.83
N LYS A 17 -20.95 -11.66 -0.76
CA LYS A 17 -21.08 -10.20 -0.94
C LYS A 17 -20.42 -9.43 0.21
N GLU A 18 -20.57 -9.91 1.43
CA GLU A 18 -20.13 -9.21 2.65
C GLU A 18 -18.63 -9.41 2.93
N TYR A 19 -18.08 -10.59 2.64
CA TYR A 19 -16.71 -10.97 3.01
C TYR A 19 -15.82 -11.32 1.80
N GLY A 20 -16.39 -11.59 0.62
CA GLY A 20 -15.62 -12.02 -0.55
C GLY A 20 -14.69 -10.96 -1.13
N GLY A 21 -14.95 -9.68 -0.86
CA GLY A 21 -14.10 -8.56 -1.29
C GLY A 21 -12.96 -8.21 -0.31
N MET A 22 -13.02 -8.69 0.94
CA MET A 22 -12.11 -8.23 2.00
C MET A 22 -10.64 -8.48 1.67
N GLY A 23 -10.31 -9.63 1.06
CA GLY A 23 -8.94 -9.93 0.61
C GLY A 23 -8.48 -9.08 -0.58
N MET A 24 -9.39 -8.75 -1.50
CA MET A 24 -9.08 -7.90 -2.65
C MET A 24 -8.83 -6.45 -2.22
N ASP A 25 -9.60 -5.95 -1.26
CA ASP A 25 -9.44 -4.59 -0.73
C ASP A 25 -8.14 -4.44 0.06
N GLN A 26 -7.76 -5.45 0.85
CA GLN A 26 -6.44 -5.47 1.51
C GLN A 26 -5.29 -5.50 0.49
N ALA A 27 -5.39 -6.31 -0.56
CA ALA A 27 -4.37 -6.35 -1.62
C ALA A 27 -4.26 -5.02 -2.38
N ARG A 28 -5.39 -4.36 -2.67
CA ARG A 28 -5.42 -3.01 -3.27
C ARG A 28 -4.72 -2.00 -2.36
N ARG A 29 -5.05 -2.01 -1.07
CA ARG A 29 -4.46 -1.11 -0.09
C ARG A 29 -2.96 -1.33 0.06
N LEU A 30 -2.50 -2.57 0.05
CA LEU A 30 -1.07 -2.90 0.09
C LEU A 30 -0.34 -2.30 -1.12
N LYS A 31 -0.87 -2.48 -2.33
CA LYS A 31 -0.26 -1.93 -3.56
C LYS A 31 -0.19 -0.39 -3.55
N GLU A 32 -1.22 0.27 -3.05
CA GLU A 32 -1.23 1.73 -2.87
C GLU A 32 -0.14 2.18 -1.90
N LEU A 33 -0.02 1.50 -0.76
CA LEU A 33 1.01 1.80 0.24
C LEU A 33 2.42 1.54 -0.29
N GLU A 34 2.64 0.47 -1.04
CA GLU A 34 3.93 0.19 -1.68
C GLU A 34 4.32 1.28 -2.68
N THR A 35 3.36 1.73 -3.50
CA THR A 35 3.57 2.80 -4.47
C THR A 35 3.92 4.11 -3.78
N GLU A 36 3.17 4.48 -2.75
CA GLU A 36 3.42 5.71 -2.00
C GLU A 36 4.75 5.64 -1.22
N ASN A 37 5.08 4.49 -0.63
CA ASN A 37 6.36 4.30 0.04
C ASN A 37 7.55 4.47 -0.92
N ALA A 38 7.44 3.93 -2.13
CA ALA A 38 8.46 4.10 -3.17
C ALA A 38 8.61 5.58 -3.58
N ARG A 39 7.49 6.29 -3.74
CA ARG A 39 7.48 7.72 -4.05
C ARG A 39 8.14 8.54 -2.94
N LEU A 40 7.77 8.28 -1.68
CA LEU A 40 8.33 8.97 -0.52
C LEU A 40 9.83 8.72 -0.37
N LYS A 41 10.30 7.47 -0.54
CA LYS A 41 11.73 7.14 -0.51
C LYS A 41 12.53 7.93 -1.53
N ARG A 42 12.02 8.08 -2.76
CA ARG A 42 12.68 8.89 -3.80
C ARG A 42 12.80 10.35 -3.37
N VAL A 43 11.68 10.95 -2.95
CA VAL A 43 11.66 12.36 -2.53
C VAL A 43 12.61 12.61 -1.35
N VAL A 44 12.65 11.69 -0.38
CA VAL A 44 13.57 11.80 0.75
C VAL A 44 15.03 11.69 0.31
N ALA A 45 15.36 10.79 -0.62
CA ALA A 45 16.70 10.66 -1.15
C ALA A 45 17.15 11.94 -1.88
N ASP A 46 16.31 12.48 -2.76
CA ASP A 46 16.57 13.71 -3.51
C ASP A 46 16.79 14.89 -2.56
N LEU A 47 15.89 15.09 -1.59
CA LEU A 47 16.01 16.16 -0.59
C LEU A 47 17.25 15.98 0.31
N SER A 48 17.62 14.75 0.62
CA SER A 48 18.81 14.47 1.43
C SER A 48 20.09 14.83 0.67
N LEU A 49 20.13 14.54 -0.63
CA LEU A 49 21.25 14.92 -1.51
C LEU A 49 21.35 16.44 -1.63
N ASP A 50 20.24 17.13 -1.91
CA ASP A 50 20.22 18.59 -1.99
C ASP A 50 20.67 19.23 -0.67
N ASN A 51 20.25 18.68 0.47
CA ASN A 51 20.67 19.16 1.77
C ASN A 51 22.17 18.99 2.00
N GLN A 52 22.76 17.87 1.56
CA GLN A 52 24.20 17.64 1.63
C GLN A 52 24.96 18.66 0.78
N ILE A 53 24.55 18.84 -0.49
CA ILE A 53 25.17 19.82 -1.38
C ILE A 53 25.13 21.23 -0.79
N LEU A 54 23.97 21.65 -0.25
CA LEU A 54 23.84 22.97 0.36
C LEU A 54 24.73 23.14 1.60
N LYS A 55 24.87 22.09 2.41
CA LYS A 55 25.77 22.11 3.58
C LYS A 55 27.23 22.16 3.16
N ASP A 56 27.63 21.40 2.16
CA ASP A 56 29.00 21.40 1.65
C ASP A 56 29.38 22.78 1.11
N VAL A 57 28.49 23.41 0.32
CA VAL A 57 28.67 24.78 -0.18
C VAL A 57 28.75 25.79 0.98
N ALA A 58 27.87 25.68 1.97
CA ALA A 58 27.89 26.56 3.14
C ALA A 58 29.12 26.37 4.04
N SER A 59 29.72 25.17 4.06
CA SER A 59 30.90 24.86 4.86
C SER A 59 32.21 25.46 4.31
N GLY A 60 32.19 26.02 3.09
CA GLY A 60 33.28 26.85 2.58
C GLY A 60 34.56 26.10 2.20
N ASN A 61 34.49 24.82 1.83
CA ASN A 61 35.64 24.06 1.32
C ASN A 61 35.95 24.35 -0.17
N PHE A 62 36.13 25.63 -0.52
CA PHE A 62 36.64 26.08 -1.83
C PHE A 62 38.00 26.77 -1.68
#